data_AF-A0A953XY65-F1
#
_entry.id   AF-A0A953XY65-F1
#
_cell.length_a   1.000
_cell.length_b   1.000
_cell.length_c   1.000
_cell.angle_alpha   90.00
_cell.angle_beta   90.00
_cell.angle_gamma   90.00
#
_symmetry.space_group_name_H-M   'P 1'
#
loop_
_entity.id
_entity.type
_entity.pdbx_description
1 polymer ?
#
loop_
_entity_poly.entity_id
_entity_poly.type
_entity_poly.pdbx_seq_one_letter_code
_entity_poly.pdbx_strand_id
1 'polypeptide(L)'
;MNRWLLACALVVGFVGCAAQEDVPLTNDQVGEHAPRSLQRARFLERQALTDLASYKRAATAYRRSELLESAIGYYLEARDVLKDELAMSPGPRLRREYLDQELLRLEGVLDLLVRRRELTVN
;
A
#
# COMPACT_ATOMS: atom_id res chain seq x y z
N MET A 1 5.51 68.77 -26.17
CA MET A 1 4.08 69.07 -25.89
C MET A 1 3.30 67.76 -26.01
N ASN A 2 2.33 67.55 -25.09
CA ASN A 2 1.41 66.39 -24.94
C ASN A 2 2.06 65.14 -24.30
N ARG A 3 1.89 64.72 -23.04
CA ARG A 3 0.84 64.74 -21.99
C ARG A 3 -0.27 63.65 -22.15
N TRP A 4 -0.12 62.56 -21.37
CA TRP A 4 -1.13 61.70 -20.68
C TRP A 4 -1.67 60.37 -21.27
N LEU A 5 -1.86 59.42 -20.32
CA LEU A 5 -2.58 58.13 -20.29
C LEU A 5 -1.76 56.88 -20.69
N LEU A 6 -1.20 56.04 -19.79
CA LEU A 6 -1.71 55.35 -18.57
C LEU A 6 -2.81 54.33 -18.89
N ALA A 7 -2.46 53.03 -19.00
CA ALA A 7 -3.32 51.91 -18.61
C ALA A 7 -2.53 50.58 -18.57
N CYS A 8 -2.64 49.92 -17.42
CA CYS A 8 -2.16 48.59 -17.07
C CYS A 8 -2.67 47.48 -18.00
N ALA A 9 -1.83 46.48 -18.26
CA ALA A 9 -2.29 45.11 -18.47
C ALA A 9 -1.21 44.14 -17.97
N LEU A 10 -1.38 43.75 -16.72
CA LEU A 10 -0.69 42.67 -16.03
C LEU A 10 -1.24 41.33 -16.54
N VAL A 11 -0.32 40.39 -16.83
CA VAL A 11 -0.37 38.94 -16.51
C VAL A 11 -1.57 38.13 -17.00
N VAL A 12 -1.31 37.17 -17.90
CA VAL A 12 -1.42 35.69 -17.73
C VAL A 12 -0.79 35.12 -19.01
N GLY A 13 0.37 34.45 -18.99
CA GLY A 13 0.57 33.12 -18.41
C GLY A 13 0.66 32.09 -19.55
N PHE A 14 1.86 31.92 -20.08
CA PHE A 14 2.27 30.88 -21.02
C PHE A 14 2.47 29.57 -20.25
N VAL A 15 1.68 28.53 -20.49
CA VAL A 15 1.98 27.07 -20.37
C VAL A 15 0.76 26.39 -21.04
N GLY A 16 0.83 25.59 -22.10
CA GLY A 16 1.77 24.51 -22.36
C GLY A 16 1.08 23.17 -22.08
N CYS A 17 0.96 22.33 -23.12
CA CYS A 17 0.68 20.90 -23.08
C CYS A 17 -0.72 20.41 -22.66
N ALA A 18 -1.54 20.18 -23.68
CA ALA A 18 -2.32 18.95 -23.76
C ALA A 18 -1.36 17.75 -23.76
N ALA A 19 -1.22 17.11 -22.61
CA ALA A 19 -0.65 15.78 -22.46
C ALA A 19 -1.46 15.08 -21.37
N GLN A 20 -2.54 14.47 -21.82
CA GLN A 20 -3.37 13.57 -21.05
C GLN A 20 -2.60 12.26 -20.88
N GLU A 21 -1.58 12.26 -20.04
CA GLU A 21 -0.94 11.06 -19.51
C GLU A 21 -0.50 11.41 -18.09
N ASP A 22 -1.31 11.02 -17.13
CA ASP A 22 -0.87 10.57 -15.82
C ASP A 22 -2.11 10.03 -15.11
N VAL A 23 -2.21 8.71 -15.03
CA VAL A 23 -3.01 8.04 -14.00
C VAL A 23 -2.06 7.89 -12.82
N PRO A 24 -2.03 8.83 -11.86
CA PRO A 24 -1.50 8.48 -10.56
C PRO A 24 -2.56 7.60 -9.90
N LEU A 25 -2.35 6.29 -9.91
CA LEU A 25 -2.90 5.41 -8.88
C LEU A 25 -2.21 5.78 -7.56
N THR A 26 -2.51 6.97 -7.05
CA THR A 26 -2.10 7.40 -5.73
C THR A 26 -2.87 6.55 -4.72
N ASN A 27 -2.12 5.89 -3.84
CA ASN A 27 -2.59 5.09 -2.69
C ASN A 27 -3.54 5.84 -1.71
N ASP A 28 -3.96 7.07 -2.02
CA ASP A 28 -4.77 7.96 -1.19
C ASP A 28 -6.27 7.96 -1.54
N GLN A 29 -6.71 7.25 -2.58
CA GLN A 29 -8.13 7.14 -2.94
C GLN A 29 -8.87 5.96 -2.29
N VAL A 30 -8.27 5.30 -1.30
CA VAL A 30 -9.03 4.49 -0.34
C VAL A 30 -9.61 5.47 0.68
N GLY A 31 -10.65 6.18 0.23
CA GLY A 31 -11.24 7.33 0.91
C GLY A 31 -11.70 7.05 2.35
N GLU A 32 -12.12 8.11 3.03
CA GLU A 32 -12.58 8.24 4.43
C GLU A 32 -13.50 7.13 5.01
N HIS A 33 -13.85 6.08 4.24
CA HIS A 33 -14.72 4.97 4.61
C HIS A 33 -14.16 3.57 4.28
N ALA A 34 -12.83 3.41 4.25
CA ALA A 34 -12.21 2.08 4.19
C ALA A 34 -12.74 1.18 5.34
N PRO A 35 -13.11 -0.09 5.09
CA PRO A 35 -13.59 -0.97 6.16
C PRO A 35 -12.50 -1.13 7.24
N ARG A 36 -12.90 -1.20 8.51
CA ARG A 36 -11.96 -1.29 9.64
C ARG A 36 -11.00 -2.47 9.52
N SER A 37 -11.47 -3.58 8.95
CA SER A 37 -10.67 -4.76 8.61
C SER A 37 -9.52 -4.43 7.66
N LEU A 38 -9.78 -3.67 6.59
CA LEU A 38 -8.73 -3.23 5.67
C LEU A 38 -7.72 -2.31 6.35
N GLN A 39 -8.17 -1.37 7.19
CA GLN A 39 -7.26 -0.50 7.95
C GLN A 39 -6.35 -1.32 8.88
N ARG A 40 -6.91 -2.33 9.54
CA ARG A 40 -6.16 -3.25 10.40
C ARG A 40 -5.17 -4.10 9.60
N ALA A 41 -5.59 -4.67 8.47
CA ALA A 41 -4.71 -5.43 7.58
C ALA A 41 -3.51 -4.59 7.11
N ARG A 42 -3.76 -3.32 6.73
CA ARG A 42 -2.67 -2.38 6.36
C ARG A 42 -1.76 -2.03 7.52
N PHE A 43 -2.29 -1.93 8.73
CA PHE A 43 -1.46 -1.71 9.92
C PHE A 43 -0.51 -2.90 10.17
N LEU A 44 -1.04 -4.12 10.12
CA LEU A 44 -0.25 -5.35 10.25
C LEU A 44 0.81 -5.46 9.14
N GLU A 45 0.45 -5.14 7.90
CA GLU A 45 1.39 -5.08 6.78
C GLU A 45 2.54 -4.08 7.02
N ARG A 46 2.26 -2.89 7.59
CA ARG A 46 3.31 -1.94 7.96
C ARG A 46 4.24 -2.49 9.05
N GLN A 47 3.72 -3.25 10.00
CA GLN A 47 4.55 -3.91 11.01
C GLN A 47 5.43 -4.98 10.34
N ALA A 48 4.87 -5.80 9.46
CA ALA A 48 5.62 -6.80 8.70
C ALA A 48 6.74 -6.18 7.87
N LEU A 49 6.48 -5.08 7.17
CA LEU A 49 7.49 -4.35 6.39
C LEU A 49 8.60 -3.78 7.28
N THR A 50 8.28 -3.34 8.49
CA THR A 50 9.27 -2.87 9.47
C THR A 50 10.20 -4.01 9.91
N ASP A 51 9.64 -5.19 10.16
CA ASP A 51 10.41 -6.38 10.50
C ASP A 51 11.27 -6.87 9.33
N LEU A 52 10.75 -6.83 8.09
CA LEU A 52 11.52 -7.14 6.88
C LEU A 52 12.65 -6.14 6.62
N ALA A 53 12.45 -4.86 6.92
CA ALA A 53 13.51 -3.86 6.85
C ALA A 53 14.60 -4.16 7.89
N SER A 54 14.22 -4.56 9.10
CA SER A 54 15.13 -4.97 10.16
C SER A 54 15.85 -6.28 9.81
N TYR A 55 15.16 -7.24 9.20
CA TYR A 55 15.71 -8.52 8.74
C TYR A 55 16.91 -8.31 7.81
N LYS A 56 16.80 -7.37 6.87
CA LYS A 56 17.88 -7.04 5.93
C LYS A 56 19.13 -6.47 6.61
N ARG A 57 18.99 -5.88 7.79
CA ARG A 57 20.08 -5.24 8.55
C ARG A 57 20.61 -6.11 9.69
N ALA A 58 19.92 -7.20 10.04
CA ALA A 58 20.30 -8.04 11.18
C ALA A 58 21.59 -8.82 10.90
N ALA A 59 22.53 -8.74 11.85
CA ALA A 59 23.85 -9.35 11.73
C ALA A 59 23.85 -10.88 11.93
N THR A 60 22.96 -11.40 12.78
CA THR A 60 22.95 -12.82 13.15
C THR A 60 21.89 -13.61 12.38
N ALA A 61 22.17 -14.88 12.08
CA ALA A 61 21.21 -15.77 11.45
C ALA A 61 19.95 -15.98 12.32
N TYR A 62 20.13 -16.15 13.63
CA TYR A 62 19.04 -16.27 14.59
C TYR A 62 18.08 -15.07 14.53
N ARG A 63 18.62 -13.84 14.60
CA ARG A 63 17.78 -12.63 14.58
C ARG A 63 17.09 -12.44 13.22
N ARG A 64 17.74 -12.82 12.13
CA ARG A 64 17.12 -12.85 10.80
C ARG A 64 15.95 -13.83 10.77
N SER A 65 16.10 -15.03 11.34
CA SER A 65 14.99 -16.00 11.41
C SER A 65 13.81 -15.44 12.20
N GLU A 66 14.04 -14.89 13.40
CA GLU A 66 12.97 -14.31 14.23
C GLU A 66 12.19 -13.22 13.50
N LEU A 67 12.89 -12.29 12.84
CA LEU A 67 12.26 -11.18 12.13
C LEU A 67 11.48 -11.65 10.90
N LEU A 68 11.97 -12.68 10.21
CA LEU A 68 11.27 -13.26 9.07
C LEU A 68 9.99 -13.99 9.51
N GLU A 69 10.04 -14.79 10.58
CA GLU A 69 8.86 -15.45 11.16
C GLU A 69 7.83 -14.43 11.65
N SER A 70 8.28 -13.37 12.34
CA SER A 70 7.41 -12.28 12.79
C SER A 70 6.70 -11.60 11.62
N ALA A 71 7.44 -11.27 10.55
CA ALA A 71 6.85 -10.69 9.34
C ALA A 71 5.81 -11.62 8.68
N ILE A 72 6.11 -12.92 8.59
CA ILE A 72 5.15 -13.92 8.08
C ILE A 72 3.88 -13.94 8.95
N GLY A 73 4.03 -13.93 10.28
CA GLY A 73 2.91 -13.88 11.22
C GLY A 73 1.98 -12.70 10.99
N TYR A 74 2.53 -11.49 10.81
CA TYR A 74 1.72 -10.31 10.52
C TYR A 74 0.99 -10.39 9.17
N TYR A 75 1.61 -10.95 8.13
CA TYR A 75 0.93 -11.15 6.84
C TYR A 75 -0.17 -12.21 6.91
N LEU A 76 0.01 -13.27 7.73
CA LEU A 76 -1.04 -14.26 7.99
C LEU A 76 -2.23 -13.62 8.72
N GLU A 77 -1.99 -12.85 9.78
CA GLU A 77 -3.06 -12.15 10.50
C GLU A 77 -3.76 -11.15 9.57
N ALA A 78 -3.02 -10.40 8.75
CA ALA A 78 -3.60 -9.45 7.79
C ALA A 78 -4.53 -10.16 6.79
N ARG A 79 -4.12 -11.33 6.27
CA ARG A 79 -4.94 -12.16 5.38
C ARG A 79 -6.19 -12.65 6.09
N ASP A 80 -6.05 -13.18 7.29
CA ASP A 80 -7.18 -13.78 8.02
C ASP A 80 -8.23 -12.72 8.39
N VAL A 81 -7.81 -11.50 8.75
CA VAL A 81 -8.71 -10.35 8.96
C VAL A 81 -9.56 -10.05 7.72
N LEU A 82 -8.98 -10.12 6.52
CA LEU A 82 -9.73 -9.87 5.27
C LEU A 82 -10.61 -11.07 4.89
N LYS A 83 -10.18 -12.31 5.14
CA LYS A 83 -11.00 -13.52 4.93
C LYS A 83 -12.23 -13.51 5.84
N ASP A 84 -12.05 -13.16 7.10
CA ASP A 84 -13.13 -13.05 8.08
C ASP A 84 -14.15 -11.98 7.69
N GLU A 85 -13.69 -10.82 7.19
CA GLU A 85 -14.59 -9.77 6.67
C GLU A 85 -15.45 -10.30 5.51
N LEU A 86 -14.85 -10.98 4.54
CA LEU A 86 -15.58 -11.55 3.40
C LEU A 86 -16.57 -12.63 3.83
N ALA A 87 -16.23 -13.44 4.83
CA ALA A 87 -17.09 -14.48 5.36
C ALA A 87 -18.28 -13.91 6.17
N MET A 88 -18.04 -12.90 7.01
CA MET A 88 -19.06 -12.34 7.89
C MET A 88 -19.91 -11.26 7.24
N SER A 89 -19.36 -10.49 6.31
CA SER A 89 -20.02 -9.32 5.70
C SER A 89 -19.50 -9.06 4.29
N PRO A 90 -19.88 -9.89 3.30
CA PRO A 90 -19.36 -9.80 1.94
C PRO A 90 -19.63 -8.43 1.30
N GLY A 91 -20.71 -7.74 1.67
CA GLY A 91 -21.01 -6.41 1.16
C GLY A 91 -21.22 -6.35 -0.37
N PRO A 92 -21.17 -5.15 -0.95
CA PRO A 92 -21.38 -4.94 -2.38
C PRO A 92 -20.33 -5.66 -3.24
N ARG A 93 -20.69 -6.02 -4.48
CA ARG A 93 -19.81 -6.76 -5.41
C ARG A 93 -18.43 -6.10 -5.59
N LEU A 94 -18.40 -4.79 -5.82
CA LEU A 94 -17.14 -4.04 -5.98
C LEU A 94 -16.24 -4.11 -4.73
N ARG A 95 -16.82 -4.13 -3.53
CA ARG A 95 -16.05 -4.28 -2.29
C ARG A 95 -15.43 -5.67 -2.20
N ARG A 96 -16.19 -6.72 -2.54
CA ARG A 96 -15.66 -8.10 -2.57
C ARG A 96 -14.51 -8.23 -3.53
N GLU A 97 -14.70 -7.80 -4.77
CA GLU A 97 -13.66 -7.87 -5.81
C GLU A 97 -12.38 -7.17 -5.36
N TYR A 98 -12.49 -6.01 -4.68
CA TYR A 98 -11.33 -5.34 -4.09
C TYR A 98 -10.66 -6.15 -2.96
N LEU A 99 -11.44 -6.70 -2.03
CA LEU A 99 -10.90 -7.52 -0.92
C LEU A 99 -10.28 -8.83 -1.42
N ASP A 100 -10.86 -9.45 -2.45
CA ASP A 100 -10.33 -10.64 -3.11
C ASP A 100 -8.98 -10.32 -3.78
N GLN A 101 -8.86 -9.17 -4.45
CA GLN A 101 -7.59 -8.72 -5.03
C GLN A 101 -6.52 -8.49 -3.95
N GLU A 102 -6.87 -7.88 -2.83
CA GLU A 102 -5.95 -7.70 -1.71
C GLU A 102 -5.54 -9.03 -1.07
N LEU A 103 -6.46 -9.99 -0.95
CA LEU A 103 -6.13 -11.34 -0.48
C LEU A 103 -5.14 -12.04 -1.40
N LEU A 104 -5.39 -12.01 -2.72
CA LEU A 104 -4.46 -12.59 -3.70
C LEU A 104 -3.08 -11.95 -3.63
N ARG A 105 -3.02 -10.63 -3.43
CA ARG A 105 -1.76 -9.90 -3.24
C ARG A 105 -1.03 -10.36 -1.97
N LEU A 106 -1.73 -10.46 -0.84
CA LEU A 106 -1.15 -10.91 0.42
C LEU A 106 -0.67 -12.37 0.34
N GLU A 107 -1.45 -13.24 -0.30
CA GLU A 107 -1.08 -14.64 -0.53
C GLU A 107 0.17 -14.76 -1.40
N GLY A 108 0.28 -13.97 -2.47
CA GLY A 108 1.51 -13.91 -3.28
C GLY A 108 2.74 -13.45 -2.49
N VAL A 109 2.60 -12.50 -1.57
CA VAL A 109 3.69 -12.08 -0.68
C VAL A 109 4.05 -13.18 0.31
N LEU A 110 3.06 -13.84 0.92
CA LEU A 110 3.27 -14.95 1.86
C LEU A 110 4.03 -16.09 1.19
N ASP A 111 3.65 -16.49 -0.03
CA ASP A 111 4.35 -17.54 -0.78
C ASP A 111 5.84 -17.22 -0.98
N LEU A 112 6.16 -15.96 -1.28
CA LEU A 112 7.55 -15.52 -1.42
C LEU A 112 8.31 -15.58 -0.09
N LEU A 113 7.68 -15.16 1.01
CA LEU A 113 8.30 -15.17 2.34
C LEU A 113 8.50 -16.59 2.87
N VAL A 114 7.54 -17.48 2.65
CA VAL A 114 7.63 -18.90 3.05
C VAL A 114 8.74 -19.59 2.27
N ARG A 115 8.81 -19.40 0.94
CA ARG A 115 9.94 -19.90 0.15
C ARG A 115 11.27 -19.33 0.63
N ARG A 116 11.31 -18.03 0.97
CA ARG A 116 12.53 -17.41 1.50
C ARG A 116 12.96 -18.06 2.82
N ARG A 117 12.01 -18.39 3.70
CA ARG A 117 12.29 -19.09 4.96
C ARG A 117 12.90 -20.46 4.69
N GLU A 118 12.32 -21.25 3.79
CA GLU A 118 12.82 -22.58 3.43
C GLU A 118 14.28 -22.54 2.94
N LEU A 119 14.65 -21.48 2.22
CA LEU A 119 16.03 -21.26 1.76
C LEU A 119 17.00 -20.79 2.86
N THR A 120 16.49 -20.32 3.99
CA THR A 120 17.34 -19.88 5.12
C THR A 120 17.53 -20.94 6.20
N VAL A 121 16.67 -21.97 6.22
CA VAL A 121 16.72 -23.08 7.19
C VAL A 121 17.54 -24.26 6.68
N ASN A 122 17.67 -24.41 5.35
CA ASN A 122 18.56 -25.37 4.69
C ASN A 122 19.96 -24.78 4.46
#